data_AF-A0A3C0KA92-F1
#
_entry.id   AF-A0A3C0KA92-F1
#
_cell.length_a   1.000
_cell.length_b   1.000
_cell.length_c   1.000
_cell.angle_alpha   90.00
_cell.angle_beta   90.00
_cell.angle_gamma   90.00
#
_symmetry.space_group_name_H-M   'P 1'
#
loop_
_entity.id
_entity.type
_entity.pdbx_description
1 polymer ?
#
loop_
_entity_poly.entity_id
_entity_poly.type
_entity_poly.pdbx_seq_one_letter_code
_entity_poly.pdbx_strand_id
1 'polypeptide(L)' 'DEIVQVAEVPRTLSGKKQELPIKKLLLGQPLEKVINREAMANPGCLDWYVAFAAQRAQATA' A
#
# COMPACT_ATOMS: atom_id res chain seq x y z
N ASP A 1 -15.70 7.49 7.57
CA ASP A 1 -14.46 7.70 6.80
C ASP A 1 -13.35 8.22 7.69
N GLU A 2 -12.11 8.02 7.27
CA GLU A 2 -10.90 8.39 8.01
C GLU A 2 -9.89 8.98 7.03
N ILE A 3 -9.20 10.05 7.43
CA ILE A 3 -8.08 10.62 6.67
C ILE A 3 -6.81 10.31 7.46
N VAL A 4 -5.90 9.56 6.84
CA VAL A 4 -4.63 9.17 7.44
C VAL A 4 -3.51 9.84 6.69
N GLN A 5 -2.62 10.51 7.41
CA GLN A 5 -1.44 11.15 6.83
C GLN A 5 -0.40 10.10 6.44
N VAL A 6 0.17 10.26 5.25
CA VAL A 6 1.28 9.44 4.73
C VAL A 6 2.40 10.35 4.24
N ALA A 7 3.64 9.86 4.30
CA ALA A 7 4.77 10.58 3.74
C ALA A 7 4.67 10.66 2.20
N GLU A 8 4.21 9.58 1.57
CA GLU A 8 4.12 9.47 0.11
C GLU A 8 2.94 8.59 -0.32
N VAL A 9 2.39 8.89 -1.50
CA VAL A 9 1.39 8.04 -2.17
C VAL A 9 2.12 7.09 -3.14
N PRO A 10 1.88 5.76 -3.09
CA PRO A 10 2.50 4.78 -3.97
C PRO A 10 2.21 5.05 -5.44
N ARG A 11 3.26 5.17 -6.26
CA ARG A 11 3.17 5.47 -7.69
C ARG A 11 4.05 4.57 -8.54
N THR A 12 3.61 4.32 -9.77
CA THR A 12 4.43 3.68 -10.81
C THR A 12 5.54 4.62 -11.29
N LEU A 13 6.51 4.11 -12.05
CA LEU A 13 7.53 4.92 -12.74
C LEU A 13 6.93 6.02 -13.63
N SER A 14 5.73 5.79 -14.18
CA SER A 14 4.97 6.77 -14.98
C SER A 14 4.06 7.69 -14.15
N GLY A 15 4.12 7.63 -12.83
CA GLY A 15 3.38 8.50 -11.91
C GLY A 15 1.93 8.09 -11.62
N LYS A 16 1.43 7.01 -12.21
CA LYS A 16 0.07 6.48 -11.94
C LYS A 16 0.01 5.98 -10.49
N LYS A 17 -1.09 6.26 -9.79
CA LYS A 17 -1.30 5.79 -8.42
C LYS A 17 -1.54 4.28 -8.39
N GLN A 18 -1.04 3.60 -7.37
CA GLN A 18 -1.26 2.16 -7.15
C GLN A 18 -2.52 1.88 -6.30
N GLU A 19 -3.66 2.47 -6.64
CA GLU A 19 -4.88 2.41 -5.79
C GLU A 19 -5.39 0.97 -5.59
N LEU A 20 -5.53 0.19 -6.67
CA LEU A 20 -6.02 -1.18 -6.60
C LEU A 20 -5.06 -2.13 -5.86
N PRO A 21 -3.73 -2.11 -6.12
CA PRO A 21 -2.78 -2.87 -5.32
C PRO A 21 -2.86 -2.57 -3.82
N ILE A 22 -2.92 -1.29 -3.43
CA ILE A 22 -3.03 -0.90 -2.02
C ILE A 22 -4.36 -1.36 -1.41
N LYS A 23 -5.47 -1.25 -2.14
CA LYS A 23 -6.76 -1.81 -1.70
C LYS A 23 -6.66 -3.31 -1.42
N LYS A 24 -6.03 -4.08 -2.31
CA LYS A 24 -5.87 -5.53 -2.15
C LYS A 24 -5.00 -5.88 -0.93
N LEU A 25 -3.92 -5.13 -0.70
CA LEU A 25 -3.09 -5.26 0.49
C LEU A 25 -3.91 -5.04 1.77
N LEU A 26 -4.71 -3.97 1.83
CA LEU A 26 -5.57 -3.67 2.99
C LEU A 26 -6.67 -4.72 3.22
N LEU A 27 -7.05 -5.48 2.17
CA LEU A 27 -7.95 -6.62 2.25
C LEU A 27 -7.23 -7.95 2.59
N GLY A 28 -5.94 -7.90 2.95
CA GLY A 28 -5.18 -9.04 3.43
C GLY A 28 -4.43 -9.83 2.36
N GLN A 29 -4.38 -9.35 1.11
CA GLN A 29 -3.54 -10.02 0.09
C GLN A 29 -2.05 -9.74 0.34
N PRO A 30 -1.16 -10.75 0.23
CA PRO A 30 0.27 -10.55 0.40
C PRO A 30 0.84 -9.52 -0.58
N LEU A 31 1.74 -8.65 -0.10
CA LEU A 31 2.31 -7.53 -0.86
C LEU A 31 2.93 -7.99 -2.19
N GLU A 32 3.69 -9.08 -2.12
CA GLU A 32 4.42 -9.68 -3.25
C GLU A 32 3.51 -10.22 -4.36
N LYS A 33 2.21 -10.43 -4.07
CA LYS A 33 1.22 -10.85 -5.06
C LYS A 33 0.52 -9.69 -5.76
N VAL A 34 0.63 -8.48 -5.20
CA VAL A 34 -0.19 -7.33 -5.64
C VAL A 34 0.64 -6.15 -6.15
N ILE A 35 1.94 -6.09 -5.81
CA ILE A 35 2.85 -5.02 -6.21
C ILE A 35 4.12 -5.57 -6.84
N ASN A 36 4.52 -4.99 -7.98
CA ASN A 36 5.86 -5.10 -8.51
C ASN A 36 6.67 -3.86 -8.09
N ARG A 37 7.66 -4.04 -7.20
CA ARG A 37 8.50 -2.95 -6.67
C ARG A 37 9.39 -2.31 -7.73
N GLU A 38 9.83 -3.06 -8.73
CA GLU A 38 10.68 -2.56 -9.83
C GLU A 38 9.91 -1.61 -10.75
N ALA A 39 8.57 -1.71 -10.78
CA ALA A 39 7.70 -0.84 -11.56
C ALA A 39 7.29 0.45 -10.81
N MET A 40 7.84 0.71 -9.61
CA MET A 40 7.48 1.84 -8.77
C MET A 40 8.50 2.97 -8.82
N ALA A 41 8.01 4.21 -8.75
CA ALA A 41 8.86 5.39 -8.57
C ALA A 41 9.34 5.56 -7.12
N ASN A 42 8.55 5.06 -6.16
CA ASN A 42 8.81 5.24 -4.73
C ASN A 42 8.52 3.97 -3.92
N PRO A 43 9.20 2.83 -4.19
CA PRO A 43 8.95 1.57 -3.48
C PRO A 43 9.25 1.63 -1.97
N GLY A 44 9.97 2.65 -1.49
CA GLY A 44 10.26 2.85 -0.06
C GLY A 44 9.02 3.23 0.77
N CYS A 45 7.95 3.73 0.16
CA CYS A 45 6.73 4.07 0.91
C CYS A 45 5.95 2.83 1.38
N LEU A 46 6.23 1.65 0.84
CA LEU A 46 5.41 0.45 1.05
C LEU A 46 5.42 -0.06 2.49
N ASP A 47 6.51 0.13 3.23
CA ASP A 47 6.64 -0.38 4.60
C ASP A 47 5.57 0.24 5.52
N TRP A 48 5.25 1.52 5.32
CA TRP A 48 4.15 2.19 6.02
C TRP A 48 2.80 1.53 5.72
N TYR A 49 2.52 1.23 4.44
CA TYR A 49 1.26 0.61 4.03
C TYR A 49 1.11 -0.83 4.53
N VAL A 50 2.21 -1.59 4.60
CA VAL A 50 2.21 -2.94 5.18
C VAL A 50 1.91 -2.89 6.67
N ALA A 51 2.59 -2.00 7.41
CA ALA A 51 2.35 -1.82 8.85
C ALA A 51 0.90 -1.38 9.11
N PHE A 52 0.40 -0.44 8.32
CA PHE A 52 -0.97 0.04 8.42
C PHE A 52 -2.00 -1.06 8.12
N ALA A 53 -1.75 -1.90 7.09
CA ALA A 53 -2.61 -3.05 6.78
C ALA A 53 -2.69 -4.03 7.95
N ALA A 54 -1.56 -4.35 8.58
CA ALA A 54 -1.49 -5.25 9.72
C ALA A 54 -2.25 -4.70 10.95
N GLN A 55 -2.09 -3.41 11.26
CA GLN A 55 -2.83 -2.73 12.33
C GLN A 55 -4.34 -2.77 12.08
N ARG A 56 -4.77 -2.52 10.85
CA ARG A 56 -6.18 -2.55 10.47
C ARG A 56 -6.79 -3.94 10.62
N ALA A 57 -6.06 -4.98 10.20
CA ALA A 57 -6.53 -6.37 10.30
C ALA A 57 -6.78 -6.78 11.77
N GLN A 58 -5.92 -6.32 12.69
CA GLN A 58 -6.08 -6.56 14.13
C GLN A 58 -7.30 -5.83 14.72
N ALA A 59 -7.60 -4.61 14.25
CA ALA A 59 -8.74 -3.83 14.73
C ALA A 59 -10.10 -4.37 14.26
N THR A 60 -10.12 -5.17 13.18
CA THR A 60 -11.34 -5.79 12.63
C THR A 60 -11.60 -7.22 13.10
N ALA A 61 -10.67 -7.84 13.83
CA ALA A 61 -10.80 -9.18 14.41
C ALA A 61 -11.41 -9.11 15.81
#